data_AF-A0AAD4WQ36-F1
#
_entry.id   AF-A0AAD4WQ36-F1
#
_cell.length_a   1.000
_cell.length_b   1.000
_cell.length_c   1.000
_cell.angle_alpha   90.00
_cell.angle_beta   90.00
_cell.angle_gamma   90.00
#
_symmetry.space_group_name_H-M   'P 1'
#
loop_
_entity.id
_entity.type
_entity.pdbx_description
1 polymer ?
#
loop_
_entity_poly.entity_id
_entity_poly.type
_entity_poly.pdbx_seq_one_letter_code
_entity_poly.pdbx_strand_id
1 'polypeptide(L)'
;MFTLLIAVSITEDYIILGGSEFLSIHASSVAQILDLVVGNVNDRGLLSTLPVIDILIQCFPLEVPQLISSTLQKLIVICLGGGDDQDPSKTAVKASSAAILARILVMNTNYLAHLTSEPSLLLLLQSSGIPTEENVLLCLVDIWLDKADNVSSIQRKTYGLALSIILTLRLPQVLNKLDQILSVCTTVILGGNDDLTEESSGDNITSSGSLSKGTIPSKEFRRRQLKFSDPINQMSLDASVRENLQTCATLHGESFNKAIGCMHPSAFSQLKQALKMA
;
A
#
# COMPACT_ATOMS: atom_id res chain seq x y z
N MET A 1 -21.55 -15.03 0.23
CA MET A 1 -20.83 -14.04 -0.61
C MET A 1 -21.62 -12.76 -0.80
N PHE A 2 -22.86 -12.79 -1.31
CA PHE A 2 -23.70 -11.58 -1.44
C PHE A 2 -23.84 -10.77 -0.15
N THR A 3 -24.06 -11.42 1.00
CA THR A 3 -24.16 -10.74 2.30
C THR A 3 -22.86 -10.03 2.71
N LEU A 4 -21.70 -10.62 2.42
CA LEU A 4 -20.39 -10.01 2.73
C LEU A 4 -20.17 -8.77 1.86
N LEU A 5 -20.46 -8.85 0.56
CA LEU A 5 -20.34 -7.71 -0.35
C LEU A 5 -21.19 -6.52 0.09
N ILE A 6 -22.43 -6.80 0.50
CA ILE A 6 -23.34 -5.76 1.01
C ILE A 6 -22.81 -5.17 2.32
N ALA A 7 -22.38 -6.00 3.27
CA ALA A 7 -21.83 -5.54 4.55
C ALA A 7 -20.56 -4.69 4.37
N VAL A 8 -19.66 -5.11 3.48
CA VAL A 8 -18.45 -4.37 3.10
C VAL A 8 -18.81 -3.01 2.49
N SER A 9 -19.75 -2.98 1.52
CA SER A 9 -20.17 -1.71 0.91
C SER A 9 -20.84 -0.76 1.92
N ILE A 10 -21.65 -1.29 2.85
CA ILE A 10 -22.28 -0.49 3.90
C ILE A 10 -21.21 0.07 4.85
N THR A 11 -20.24 -0.76 5.23
CA THR A 11 -19.12 -0.33 6.10
C THR A 11 -18.31 0.76 5.43
N GLU A 12 -17.96 0.59 4.15
CA GLU A 12 -17.31 1.61 3.33
C GLU A 12 -18.08 2.94 3.38
N ASP A 13 -19.40 2.89 3.18
CA ASP A 13 -20.23 4.08 3.19
C ASP A 13 -20.21 4.77 4.55
N TYR A 14 -20.33 4.02 5.65
CA TYR A 14 -20.25 4.62 6.98
C TYR A 14 -18.88 5.25 7.29
N ILE A 15 -17.79 4.67 6.79
CA ILE A 15 -16.46 5.26 6.92
C ILE A 15 -16.39 6.60 6.18
N ILE A 16 -16.85 6.63 4.93
CA ILE A 16 -16.84 7.82 4.07
C ILE A 16 -17.78 8.92 4.59
N LEU A 17 -18.93 8.52 5.14
CA LEU A 17 -19.96 9.45 5.57
C LEU A 17 -19.75 9.95 7.00
N GLY A 18 -19.40 9.06 7.93
CA GLY A 18 -19.32 9.34 9.36
C GLY A 18 -17.92 9.65 9.88
N GLY A 19 -16.87 9.38 9.11
CA GLY A 19 -15.50 9.77 9.45
C GLY A 19 -15.07 9.34 10.86
N SER A 20 -14.44 10.25 11.61
CA SER A 20 -13.91 9.97 12.95
C SER A 20 -15.01 9.66 13.97
N GLU A 21 -16.21 10.23 13.82
CA GLU A 21 -17.36 9.94 14.69
C GLU A 21 -17.78 8.47 14.55
N PHE A 22 -17.93 7.98 13.32
CA PHE A 22 -18.18 6.56 13.07
C PHE A 22 -17.11 5.66 13.71
N LEU A 23 -15.83 5.99 13.49
CA LEU A 23 -14.74 5.19 14.04
C LEU A 23 -14.77 5.19 15.58
N SER A 24 -15.01 6.34 16.22
CA SER A 24 -15.07 6.42 17.68
C SER A 24 -16.17 5.56 18.31
N ILE A 25 -17.31 5.39 17.62
CA ILE A 25 -18.45 4.62 18.11
C ILE A 25 -18.28 3.14 17.80
N HIS A 26 -17.75 2.79 16.62
CA HIS A 26 -17.77 1.42 16.08
C HIS A 26 -16.40 0.76 15.94
N ALA A 27 -15.31 1.40 16.38
CA ALA A 27 -13.94 0.91 16.23
C ALA A 27 -13.77 -0.58 16.61
N SER A 28 -14.23 -0.97 17.79
CA SER A 28 -14.08 -2.35 18.28
C SER A 28 -14.84 -3.36 17.41
N SER A 29 -16.07 -3.05 17.01
CA SER A 29 -16.88 -3.89 16.13
C SER A 29 -16.26 -4.02 14.74
N VAL A 30 -15.76 -2.92 14.17
CA VAL A 30 -15.08 -2.92 12.88
C VAL A 30 -13.82 -3.79 12.94
N ALA A 31 -12.99 -3.62 13.98
CA ALA A 31 -11.79 -4.42 14.16
C ALA A 31 -12.10 -5.92 14.28
N GLN A 32 -13.12 -6.29 15.07
CA GLN A 32 -13.55 -7.67 15.23
C GLN A 32 -14.07 -8.28 13.93
N ILE A 33 -14.87 -7.53 13.15
CA ILE A 33 -15.38 -8.01 11.86
C ILE A 33 -14.22 -8.23 10.88
N LEU A 34 -13.29 -7.29 10.76
CA LEU A 34 -12.15 -7.44 9.88
C LEU A 34 -11.26 -8.61 10.30
N ASP A 35 -11.03 -8.79 11.60
CA ASP A 35 -10.25 -9.90 12.12
C ASP A 35 -10.91 -11.26 11.86
N LEU A 36 -12.24 -11.33 11.94
CA LEU A 36 -13.01 -12.53 11.60
C LEU A 36 -13.02 -12.82 10.10
N VAL A 37 -13.02 -11.80 9.25
CA VAL A 37 -13.08 -11.99 7.79
C VAL A 37 -11.71 -12.34 7.22
N VAL A 38 -10.66 -11.60 7.58
CA VAL A 38 -9.32 -11.81 7.02
C VAL A 38 -8.76 -13.15 7.50
N GLY A 39 -8.41 -14.01 6.55
CA GLY A 39 -7.93 -15.38 6.80
C GLY A 39 -9.02 -16.46 6.88
N ASN A 40 -10.31 -16.09 6.92
CA ASN A 40 -11.42 -17.07 7.02
C ASN A 40 -12.38 -17.06 5.82
N VAL A 41 -12.13 -16.21 4.82
CA VAL A 41 -12.89 -16.17 3.57
C VAL A 41 -12.01 -16.57 2.39
N ASN A 42 -12.63 -17.00 1.29
CA ASN A 42 -11.90 -17.30 0.06
C ASN A 42 -11.35 -16.03 -0.61
N ASP A 43 -10.47 -16.20 -1.59
CA ASP A 43 -9.75 -15.10 -2.26
C ASP A 43 -10.69 -14.03 -2.81
N ARG A 44 -11.84 -14.42 -3.38
CA ARG A 44 -12.86 -13.46 -3.87
C ARG A 44 -13.48 -12.65 -2.73
N GLY A 45 -13.80 -13.28 -1.60
CA GLY A 45 -14.30 -12.59 -0.41
C GLY A 45 -13.26 -11.63 0.17
N LEU A 46 -11.99 -12.04 0.17
CA LEU A 46 -10.89 -11.23 0.66
C LEU A 46 -10.63 -10.03 -0.25
N LEU A 47 -10.55 -10.22 -1.56
CA LEU A 47 -10.42 -9.14 -2.56
C LEU A 47 -11.53 -8.09 -2.45
N SER A 48 -12.73 -8.51 -2.03
CA SER A 48 -13.83 -7.58 -1.81
C SER A 48 -13.68 -6.79 -0.50
N THR A 49 -12.98 -7.34 0.49
CA THR A 49 -12.80 -6.74 1.83
C THR A 49 -11.59 -5.81 1.88
N LEU A 50 -10.51 -6.12 1.16
CA LEU A 50 -9.27 -5.33 1.15
C LEU A 50 -9.47 -3.84 0.84
N PRO A 51 -10.33 -3.41 -0.10
CA PRO A 51 -10.60 -1.98 -0.34
C PRO A 51 -11.14 -1.24 0.89
N VAL A 52 -11.93 -1.90 1.75
CA VAL A 52 -12.44 -1.27 2.98
C VAL A 52 -11.31 -1.07 3.99
N ILE A 53 -10.40 -2.03 4.09
CA ILE A 53 -9.20 -1.90 4.94
C ILE A 53 -8.32 -0.75 4.42
N ASP A 54 -8.11 -0.67 3.10
CA ASP A 54 -7.33 0.40 2.47
C ASP A 54 -7.93 1.78 2.75
N ILE A 55 -9.24 1.94 2.56
CA ILE A 55 -9.95 3.21 2.82
C ILE A 55 -9.89 3.59 4.30
N LEU A 56 -10.02 2.64 5.23
CA LEU A 56 -9.89 2.91 6.66
C LEU A 56 -8.51 3.48 7.01
N ILE A 57 -7.45 2.87 6.49
CA ILE A 57 -6.06 3.30 6.71
C ILE A 57 -5.80 4.64 6.03
N GLN A 58 -6.32 4.83 4.82
CA GLN A 58 -6.21 6.10 4.10
C GLN A 58 -6.85 7.25 4.90
N CYS A 59 -8.03 7.02 5.49
CA CYS A 59 -8.73 8.04 6.27
C CYS A 59 -8.12 8.27 7.66
N PHE A 60 -7.60 7.23 8.31
CA PHE A 60 -7.11 7.25 9.70
C PHE A 60 -5.76 6.53 9.85
N PRO A 61 -4.68 7.04 9.26
CA PRO A 61 -3.40 6.34 9.13
C PRO A 61 -2.64 6.12 10.45
N LEU A 62 -3.05 6.78 11.53
CA LEU A 62 -2.41 6.65 12.84
C LEU A 62 -3.22 5.74 13.76
N GLU A 63 -4.54 5.88 13.75
CA GLU A 63 -5.47 5.22 14.67
C GLU A 63 -5.85 3.82 14.19
N VAL A 64 -6.22 3.67 12.91
CA VAL A 64 -6.71 2.40 12.39
C VAL A 64 -5.65 1.32 12.43
N PRO A 65 -4.40 1.52 11.97
CA PRO A 65 -3.42 0.44 11.98
C PRO A 65 -3.24 -0.18 13.36
N GLN A 66 -3.21 0.64 14.42
CA GLN A 66 -3.14 0.16 15.80
C GLN A 66 -4.38 -0.65 16.19
N LEU A 67 -5.57 -0.16 15.84
CA LEU A 67 -6.84 -0.80 16.13
C LEU A 67 -7.00 -2.17 15.46
N ILE A 68 -6.50 -2.33 14.22
CA ILE A 68 -6.65 -3.56 13.43
C ILE A 68 -5.33 -4.36 13.34
N SER A 69 -4.44 -4.22 14.31
CA SER A 69 -3.09 -4.84 14.31
C SER A 69 -3.12 -6.34 13.99
N SER A 70 -4.02 -7.11 14.61
CA SER A 70 -4.19 -8.56 14.33
C SER A 70 -4.55 -8.84 12.87
N THR A 71 -5.44 -8.03 12.29
CA THR A 71 -5.80 -8.12 10.87
C THR A 71 -4.58 -7.84 9.98
N LEU A 72 -3.76 -6.84 10.32
CA LEU A 72 -2.55 -6.52 9.57
C LEU A 72 -1.49 -7.63 9.64
N GLN A 73 -1.34 -8.29 10.80
CA GLN A 73 -0.47 -9.46 10.92
C GLN A 73 -0.92 -10.60 10.00
N LYS A 74 -2.23 -10.85 9.90
CA LYS A 74 -2.78 -11.83 8.95
C LYS A 74 -2.51 -11.43 7.50
N LEU A 75 -2.56 -10.13 7.16
CA LEU A 75 -2.18 -9.65 5.82
C LEU A 75 -0.69 -9.89 5.53
N ILE A 76 0.20 -9.73 6.52
CA ILE A 76 1.62 -10.07 6.37
C ILE A 76 1.79 -11.57 6.10
N VAL A 77 1.09 -12.43 6.85
CA VAL A 77 1.10 -13.88 6.61
C VAL A 77 0.60 -14.23 5.21
N ILE A 78 -0.47 -13.57 4.73
CA ILE A 78 -0.99 -13.75 3.37
C ILE A 78 0.07 -13.38 2.33
N CYS A 79 0.81 -12.28 2.53
CA CYS A 79 1.87 -11.85 1.62
C CYS A 79 3.04 -12.84 1.57
N LEU A 80 3.48 -13.31 2.74
CA LEU A 80 4.66 -14.16 2.88
C LEU A 80 4.35 -15.66 2.76
N GLY A 81 3.07 -16.02 2.72
CA GLY A 81 2.62 -17.39 2.60
C GLY A 81 2.99 -18.03 1.27
N GLY A 82 3.39 -19.31 1.34
CA GLY A 82 3.57 -20.15 0.16
C GLY A 82 2.24 -20.32 -0.57
N GLY A 83 2.21 -19.92 -1.83
CA GLY A 83 1.01 -20.00 -2.67
C GLY A 83 1.41 -20.18 -4.12
N ASP A 84 0.52 -20.82 -4.89
CA ASP A 84 0.70 -20.94 -6.33
C ASP A 84 0.45 -19.58 -6.99
N ASP A 85 1.53 -18.90 -7.36
CA ASP A 85 1.48 -17.61 -8.04
C ASP A 85 0.90 -17.73 -9.47
N GLN A 86 0.67 -18.96 -9.97
CA GLN A 86 -0.10 -19.20 -11.20
C GLN A 86 -1.60 -18.94 -11.01
N ASP A 87 -2.12 -18.94 -9.78
CA ASP A 87 -3.51 -18.58 -9.49
C ASP A 87 -3.67 -17.04 -9.49
N PRO A 88 -4.39 -16.45 -10.47
CA PRO A 88 -4.52 -15.01 -10.57
C PRO A 88 -5.20 -14.39 -9.35
N SER A 89 -6.12 -15.12 -8.71
CA SER A 89 -6.85 -14.61 -7.55
C SER A 89 -5.97 -14.52 -6.31
N LYS A 90 -5.10 -15.52 -6.09
CA LYS A 90 -4.11 -15.49 -5.00
C LYS A 90 -3.05 -14.43 -5.24
N THR A 91 -2.55 -14.31 -6.47
CA THR A 91 -1.61 -13.24 -6.85
C THR A 91 -2.23 -11.86 -6.61
N ALA A 92 -3.49 -11.65 -6.98
CA ALA A 92 -4.20 -10.39 -6.73
C ALA A 92 -4.41 -10.12 -5.22
N VAL A 93 -4.71 -11.16 -4.42
CA VAL A 93 -4.83 -11.04 -2.95
C VAL A 93 -3.50 -10.64 -2.33
N LYS A 94 -2.40 -11.31 -2.68
CA LYS A 94 -1.05 -10.99 -2.19
C LYS A 94 -0.66 -9.57 -2.56
N ALA A 95 -0.83 -9.20 -3.82
CA ALA A 95 -0.49 -7.88 -4.32
C ALA A 95 -1.35 -6.78 -3.66
N SER A 96 -2.65 -6.99 -3.50
CA SER A 96 -3.53 -6.03 -2.81
C SER A 96 -3.23 -5.91 -1.32
N SER A 97 -2.89 -7.01 -0.65
CA SER A 97 -2.49 -7.03 0.77
C SER A 97 -1.15 -6.30 0.96
N ALA A 98 -0.20 -6.54 0.07
CA ALA A 98 1.10 -5.88 0.08
C ALA A 98 0.96 -4.38 -0.21
N ALA A 99 0.00 -3.95 -1.04
CA ALA A 99 -0.30 -2.53 -1.28
C ALA A 99 -0.80 -1.81 -0.03
N ILE A 100 -1.64 -2.46 0.77
CA ILE A 100 -2.09 -1.93 2.07
C ILE A 100 -0.89 -1.77 3.03
N LEU A 101 -0.01 -2.77 3.11
CA LEU A 101 1.19 -2.70 3.95
C LEU A 101 2.16 -1.61 3.47
N ALA A 102 2.33 -1.47 2.16
CA ALA A 102 3.12 -0.37 1.57
C ALA A 102 2.52 1.00 1.93
N ARG A 103 1.19 1.17 1.86
CA ARG A 103 0.52 2.39 2.30
C ARG A 103 0.81 2.70 3.77
N ILE A 104 0.72 1.69 4.64
CA ILE A 104 1.05 1.87 6.06
C ILE A 104 2.52 2.29 6.23
N LEU A 105 3.46 1.71 5.49
CA LEU A 105 4.86 2.14 5.55
C LEU A 105 5.01 3.63 5.17
N VAL A 106 4.32 4.04 4.10
CA VAL A 106 4.39 5.41 3.58
C VAL A 106 3.80 6.41 4.56
N MET A 107 2.67 6.07 5.18
CA MET A 107 1.93 6.98 6.05
C MET A 107 2.36 6.92 7.52
N ASN A 108 2.92 5.79 7.95
CA ASN A 108 3.30 5.53 9.34
C ASN A 108 4.43 4.48 9.42
N THR A 109 5.62 4.87 8.95
CA THR A 109 6.80 4.00 8.85
C THR A 109 7.16 3.32 10.17
N ASN A 110 7.10 4.06 11.29
CA ASN A 110 7.44 3.56 12.62
C ASN A 110 6.50 2.43 13.05
N TYR A 111 5.20 2.57 12.76
CA TYR A 111 4.23 1.53 13.10
C TYR A 111 4.49 0.24 12.33
N LEU A 112 4.69 0.29 11.01
CA LEU A 112 4.93 -0.93 10.25
C LEU A 112 6.25 -1.60 10.66
N ALA A 113 7.31 -0.81 10.87
CA ALA A 113 8.58 -1.33 11.36
C ALA A 113 8.40 -2.07 12.70
N HIS A 114 7.67 -1.48 13.65
CA HIS A 114 7.33 -2.13 14.92
C HIS A 114 6.52 -3.42 14.70
N LEU A 115 5.45 -3.37 13.90
CA LEU A 115 4.59 -4.51 13.60
C LEU A 115 5.38 -5.68 13.00
N THR A 116 6.33 -5.42 12.08
CA THR A 116 7.17 -6.46 11.48
C THR A 116 8.17 -7.11 12.45
N SER A 117 8.37 -6.52 13.63
CA SER A 117 9.25 -7.02 14.69
C SER A 117 8.49 -7.58 15.90
N GLU A 118 7.16 -7.54 15.88
CA GLU A 118 6.31 -7.98 16.99
C GLU A 118 6.45 -9.50 17.24
N PRO A 119 6.62 -9.95 18.49
CA PRO A 119 6.68 -11.37 18.81
C PRO A 119 5.41 -12.14 18.40
N SER A 120 4.25 -11.48 18.49
CA SER A 120 2.96 -12.07 18.10
C SER A 120 2.91 -12.41 16.59
N LEU A 121 3.46 -11.53 15.74
CA LEU A 121 3.60 -11.78 14.31
C LEU A 121 4.57 -12.92 14.03
N LEU A 122 5.72 -12.96 14.70
CA LEU A 122 6.71 -14.02 14.49
C LEU A 122 6.13 -15.40 14.84
N LEU A 123 5.36 -15.50 15.93
CA LEU A 123 4.63 -16.71 16.28
C LEU A 123 3.59 -17.09 15.22
N LEU A 124 2.87 -16.10 14.68
CA LEU A 124 1.88 -16.33 13.64
C LEU A 124 2.52 -16.86 12.34
N LEU A 125 3.66 -16.28 11.92
CA LEU A 125 4.43 -16.74 10.77
C LEU A 125 4.94 -18.17 10.97
N GLN A 126 5.50 -18.47 12.14
CA GLN A 126 5.95 -19.83 12.50
C GLN A 126 4.80 -20.84 12.48
N SER A 127 3.64 -20.48 13.05
CA SER A 127 2.46 -21.35 13.03
C SER A 127 1.91 -21.61 11.62
N SER A 128 2.21 -20.70 10.69
CA SER A 128 1.83 -20.80 9.27
C SER A 128 2.90 -21.48 8.40
N GLY A 129 3.99 -21.99 9.00
CA GLY A 129 5.08 -22.65 8.30
C GLY A 129 5.97 -21.73 7.47
N ILE A 130 5.93 -20.41 7.73
CA ILE A 130 6.74 -19.42 7.03
C ILE A 130 8.07 -19.25 7.78
N PRO A 131 9.24 -19.39 7.11
CA PRO A 131 10.53 -19.22 7.76
C PRO A 131 10.73 -17.77 8.22
N THR A 132 11.22 -17.58 9.45
CA THR A 132 11.41 -16.26 10.08
C THR A 132 12.89 -15.88 10.22
N GLU A 133 13.78 -16.48 9.43
CA GLU A 133 15.23 -16.20 9.49
C GLU A 133 15.58 -14.82 8.92
N GLU A 134 14.75 -14.32 8.01
CA GLU A 134 14.91 -13.03 7.37
C GLU A 134 14.10 -11.94 8.09
N ASN A 135 14.57 -10.70 7.96
CA ASN A 135 13.83 -9.55 8.46
C ASN A 135 12.52 -9.43 7.67
N VAL A 136 11.38 -9.55 8.36
CA VAL A 136 10.03 -9.55 7.77
C VAL A 136 9.79 -8.33 6.87
N LEU A 137 10.32 -7.15 7.25
CA LEU A 137 10.18 -5.95 6.42
C LEU A 137 10.95 -6.08 5.09
N LEU A 138 12.11 -6.75 5.08
CA LEU A 138 12.83 -7.06 3.84
C LEU A 138 12.10 -8.11 3.01
N CYS A 139 11.42 -9.07 3.62
CA CYS A 139 10.56 -9.99 2.89
C CYS A 139 9.39 -9.24 2.22
N LEU A 140 8.80 -8.24 2.88
CA LEU A 140 7.79 -7.37 2.26
C LEU A 140 8.37 -6.54 1.10
N VAL A 141 9.62 -6.09 1.20
CA VAL A 141 10.33 -5.46 0.07
C VAL A 141 10.39 -6.39 -1.13
N ASP A 142 10.71 -7.66 -0.92
CA ASP A 142 10.71 -8.65 -2.00
C ASP A 142 9.34 -8.82 -2.64
N ILE A 143 8.27 -8.83 -1.85
CA ILE A 143 6.90 -8.87 -2.39
C ILE A 143 6.57 -7.60 -3.21
N TRP A 144 6.97 -6.42 -2.76
CA TRP A 144 6.72 -5.17 -3.50
C TRP A 144 7.50 -5.11 -4.82
N LEU A 145 8.74 -5.62 -4.83
CA LEU A 145 9.54 -5.74 -6.04
C LEU A 145 8.94 -6.76 -7.02
N ASP A 146 8.57 -7.94 -6.53
CA ASP A 146 8.01 -9.03 -7.35
C ASP A 146 6.61 -8.72 -7.90
N LYS A 147 5.76 -8.05 -7.10
CA LYS A 147 4.36 -7.79 -7.48
C LYS A 147 4.12 -6.42 -8.11
N ALA A 148 5.15 -5.62 -8.41
CA ALA A 148 5.00 -4.28 -8.98
C ALA A 148 4.22 -4.23 -10.30
N ASP A 149 4.34 -5.26 -11.12
CA ASP A 149 3.64 -5.34 -12.42
C ASP A 149 2.21 -5.91 -12.30
N ASN A 150 1.86 -6.48 -11.15
CA ASN A 150 0.57 -7.14 -10.89
C ASN A 150 -0.48 -6.22 -10.25
N VAL A 151 -0.18 -4.92 -10.13
CA VAL A 151 -1.02 -3.95 -9.43
C VAL A 151 -1.42 -2.77 -10.33
N SER A 152 -2.48 -2.06 -9.94
CA SER A 152 -2.90 -0.80 -10.59
C SER A 152 -1.81 0.26 -10.53
N SER A 153 -1.86 1.28 -11.40
CA SER A 153 -0.89 2.38 -11.42
C SER A 153 -0.78 3.09 -10.06
N ILE A 154 -1.91 3.30 -9.37
CA ILE A 154 -1.94 3.91 -8.03
C ILE A 154 -1.19 3.04 -7.01
N GLN A 155 -1.47 1.73 -6.96
CA GLN A 155 -0.78 0.82 -6.06
C GLN A 155 0.71 0.67 -6.41
N ARG A 156 1.05 0.72 -7.71
CA ARG A 156 2.45 0.71 -8.16
C ARG A 156 3.21 1.95 -7.68
N LYS A 157 2.56 3.12 -7.70
CA LYS A 157 3.07 4.34 -7.06
C LYS A 157 3.26 4.16 -5.56
N THR A 158 2.30 3.55 -4.87
CA THR A 158 2.42 3.21 -3.44
C THR A 158 3.63 2.32 -3.15
N TYR A 159 3.87 1.29 -3.97
CA TYR A 159 5.08 0.46 -3.88
C TYR A 159 6.35 1.27 -4.09
N GLY A 160 6.40 2.11 -5.13
CA GLY A 160 7.55 2.98 -5.37
C GLY A 160 7.86 3.87 -4.16
N LEU A 161 6.83 4.48 -3.55
CA LEU A 161 7.00 5.32 -2.36
C LEU A 161 7.48 4.51 -1.15
N ALA A 162 6.90 3.32 -0.93
CA ALA A 162 7.31 2.44 0.16
C ALA A 162 8.77 1.98 -0.02
N LEU A 163 9.14 1.51 -1.22
CA LEU A 163 10.50 1.10 -1.57
C LEU A 163 11.50 2.25 -1.43
N SER A 164 11.09 3.47 -1.81
CA SER A 164 11.87 4.70 -1.58
C SER A 164 12.11 4.95 -0.09
N ILE A 165 11.09 4.83 0.76
CA ILE A 165 11.19 5.04 2.22
C ILE A 165 12.06 3.98 2.89
N ILE A 166 12.05 2.73 2.40
CA ILE A 166 12.94 1.68 2.90
C ILE A 166 14.42 2.08 2.82
N LEU A 167 14.81 2.89 1.83
CA LEU A 167 16.19 3.38 1.68
C LEU A 167 16.65 4.26 2.86
N THR A 168 15.71 4.84 3.62
CA THR A 168 16.02 5.67 4.79
C THR A 168 16.09 4.87 6.08
N LEU A 169 15.80 3.57 6.04
CA LEU A 169 15.90 2.71 7.21
C LEU A 169 17.33 2.25 7.43
N ARG A 170 17.73 2.08 8.69
CA ARG A 170 19.07 1.61 9.08
C ARG A 170 19.19 0.09 8.92
N LEU A 171 18.91 -0.40 7.71
CA LEU A 171 18.95 -1.82 7.35
C LEU A 171 19.99 -2.01 6.23
N PRO A 172 21.24 -2.41 6.54
CA PRO A 172 22.29 -2.54 5.53
C PRO A 172 21.93 -3.47 4.38
N GLN A 173 21.09 -4.49 4.62
CA GLN A 173 20.63 -5.43 3.60
C GLN A 173 19.82 -4.77 2.48
N VAL A 174 19.25 -3.57 2.70
CA VAL A 174 18.55 -2.81 1.66
C VAL A 174 19.45 -2.50 0.48
N LEU A 175 20.76 -2.31 0.71
CA LEU A 175 21.73 -2.04 -0.35
C LEU A 175 21.87 -3.20 -1.34
N ASN A 176 21.63 -4.44 -0.89
CA ASN A 176 21.65 -5.62 -1.78
C ASN A 176 20.50 -5.59 -2.80
N LYS A 177 19.45 -4.82 -2.52
CA LYS A 177 18.26 -4.67 -3.37
C LYS A 177 18.18 -3.27 -4.01
N LEU A 178 19.21 -2.42 -3.82
CA LEU A 178 19.20 -1.02 -4.26
C LEU A 178 18.90 -0.88 -5.76
N ASP A 179 19.52 -1.72 -6.60
CA ASP A 179 19.29 -1.72 -8.05
C ASP A 179 17.84 -2.04 -8.41
N GLN A 180 17.27 -3.08 -7.81
CA GLN A 180 15.87 -3.48 -8.05
C GLN A 180 14.89 -2.41 -7.56
N ILE A 181 15.13 -1.85 -6.37
CA ILE A 181 14.33 -0.74 -5.81
C ILE A 181 14.30 0.46 -6.76
N LEU A 182 15.48 0.89 -7.21
CA LEU A 182 15.59 2.05 -8.09
C LEU A 182 15.04 1.78 -9.49
N SER A 183 15.16 0.54 -9.99
CA SER A 183 14.55 0.11 -11.24
C SER A 183 13.02 0.21 -11.21
N VAL A 184 12.38 -0.31 -10.16
CA VAL A 184 10.92 -0.18 -9.97
C VAL A 184 10.52 1.29 -9.87
N CYS A 185 11.20 2.07 -9.04
CA CYS A 185 10.91 3.50 -8.88
C CYS A 185 11.04 4.26 -10.22
N THR A 186 12.11 3.98 -10.99
CA THR A 186 12.35 4.59 -12.30
C THR A 186 11.23 4.25 -13.28
N THR A 187 10.82 2.98 -13.33
CA THR A 187 9.73 2.51 -14.21
C THR A 187 8.42 3.20 -13.87
N VAL A 188 8.10 3.37 -12.58
CA VAL A 188 6.89 4.06 -12.14
C VAL A 188 6.93 5.55 -12.48
N ILE A 189 8.07 6.22 -12.28
CA ILE A 189 8.22 7.65 -12.60
C ILE A 189 8.09 7.89 -14.10
N LEU A 190 8.75 7.07 -14.93
CA LEU A 190 8.73 7.22 -16.39
C LEU A 190 7.41 6.74 -17.02
N GLY A 191 6.73 5.78 -16.40
CA GLY A 191 5.41 5.31 -16.82
C GLY A 191 4.25 6.21 -16.37
N GLY A 192 4.51 7.30 -15.64
CA GLY A 192 3.48 8.16 -15.07
C GLY A 192 2.85 9.12 -16.07
N ASN A 193 1.79 8.68 -16.77
CA ASN A 193 0.66 9.55 -17.18
C ASN A 193 -0.63 8.87 -17.71
N ASP A 194 -0.68 7.54 -17.89
CA ASP A 194 -1.76 6.95 -18.71
C ASP A 194 -3.13 6.78 -18.00
N ASP A 195 -3.19 6.69 -16.67
CA ASP A 195 -4.44 6.35 -15.96
C ASP A 195 -5.25 7.55 -15.42
N LEU A 196 -4.72 8.78 -15.46
CA LEU A 196 -5.51 9.97 -15.09
C LEU A 196 -6.49 10.40 -16.19
N THR A 197 -6.38 9.80 -17.38
CA THR A 197 -7.19 10.14 -18.56
C THR A 197 -8.31 9.15 -18.88
N GLU A 198 -8.35 7.95 -18.31
CA GLU A 198 -9.21 6.84 -18.77
C GLU A 198 -10.36 6.44 -17.82
N GLU A 199 -10.73 7.26 -16.82
CA GLU A 199 -11.98 7.07 -16.05
C GLU A 199 -12.89 8.31 -16.00
N SER A 200 -12.76 9.23 -16.98
CA SER A 200 -13.66 10.39 -17.12
C SER A 200 -14.70 10.25 -18.24
N SER A 201 -14.81 9.10 -18.90
CA SER A 201 -15.73 8.92 -20.02
C SER A 201 -16.59 7.67 -19.84
N GLY A 202 -17.86 7.86 -19.44
CA GLY A 202 -18.85 6.81 -19.34
C GLY A 202 -20.00 7.10 -18.37
N ASP A 203 -20.90 8.01 -18.77
CA ASP A 203 -22.36 8.01 -18.54
C ASP A 203 -22.92 7.89 -17.10
N ASN A 204 -23.70 8.84 -16.54
CA ASN A 204 -24.89 9.46 -17.11
C ASN A 204 -25.15 10.86 -16.51
N ILE A 205 -25.39 11.83 -17.39
CA ILE A 205 -25.99 13.11 -17.05
C ILE A 205 -27.48 12.87 -16.81
N THR A 206 -27.89 12.71 -15.55
CA THR A 206 -29.28 12.98 -15.15
C THR A 206 -29.31 14.34 -14.48
N SER A 207 -29.36 15.36 -15.32
CA SER A 207 -29.72 16.72 -14.92
C SER A 207 -31.19 16.76 -14.50
N SER A 208 -31.45 16.84 -13.19
CA SER A 208 -32.68 17.42 -12.65
C SER A 208 -32.31 18.55 -11.70
N GLY A 209 -32.65 19.77 -12.12
CA GLY A 209 -32.38 20.97 -11.36
C GLY A 209 -33.17 21.01 -10.05
N SER A 210 -32.47 21.28 -8.95
CA SER A 210 -32.96 22.20 -7.93
C SER A 210 -31.76 22.72 -7.13
N LEU A 211 -31.51 24.02 -7.25
CA LEU A 211 -30.64 24.76 -6.35
C LEU A 211 -31.28 24.78 -4.96
N SER A 212 -30.97 23.79 -4.13
CA SER A 212 -31.27 23.82 -2.71
C SER A 212 -29.99 24.06 -1.91
N LYS A 213 -29.96 25.21 -1.24
CA LYS A 213 -28.92 25.62 -0.29
C LYS A 213 -28.99 24.66 0.90
N GLY A 214 -28.07 23.70 0.95
CA GLY A 214 -28.05 22.62 1.95
C GLY A 214 -27.93 21.20 1.39
N THR A 215 -27.58 21.02 0.11
CA THR A 215 -27.44 19.68 -0.48
C THR A 215 -26.21 18.96 0.10
N ILE A 216 -26.46 17.92 0.91
CA ILE A 216 -25.44 16.99 1.39
C ILE A 216 -24.71 16.43 0.15
N PRO A 217 -23.37 16.52 0.06
CA PRO A 217 -22.65 16.01 -1.10
C PRO A 217 -22.93 14.52 -1.30
N SER A 218 -23.27 14.15 -2.54
CA SER A 218 -23.52 12.76 -2.96
C SER A 218 -22.38 11.83 -2.53
N LYS A 219 -22.72 10.59 -2.19
CA LYS A 219 -21.76 9.51 -1.86
C LYS A 219 -20.65 9.40 -2.91
N GLU A 220 -21.01 9.48 -4.19
CA GLU A 220 -20.06 9.39 -5.30
C GLU A 220 -19.08 10.56 -5.33
N PHE A 221 -19.57 11.77 -5.01
CA PHE A 221 -18.74 12.96 -4.91
C PHE A 221 -17.73 12.85 -3.77
N ARG A 222 -18.13 12.31 -2.61
CA ARG A 222 -17.22 12.06 -1.50
C ARG A 222 -16.21 10.94 -1.77
N ARG A 223 -16.60 9.87 -2.47
CA ARG A 223 -15.66 8.84 -2.95
C ARG A 223 -14.59 9.44 -3.86
N ARG A 224 -14.99 10.30 -4.80
CA ARG A 224 -14.05 11.02 -5.67
C ARG A 224 -13.15 11.95 -4.85
N GLN A 225 -13.71 12.73 -3.92
CA GLN A 225 -12.90 13.59 -3.04
C GLN A 225 -11.89 12.79 -2.21
N LEU A 226 -12.26 11.66 -1.64
CA LEU A 226 -11.32 10.82 -0.91
C LEU A 226 -10.18 10.33 -1.80
N LYS A 227 -10.47 9.89 -3.04
CA LYS A 227 -9.41 9.55 -4.01
C LYS A 227 -8.47 10.73 -4.26
N PHE A 228 -8.99 11.95 -4.43
CA PHE A 228 -8.16 13.15 -4.66
C PHE A 228 -7.41 13.63 -3.40
N SER A 229 -7.98 13.39 -2.23
CA SER A 229 -7.41 13.77 -0.93
C SER A 229 -6.44 12.73 -0.37
N ASP A 230 -6.25 11.59 -1.06
CA ASP A 230 -5.27 10.57 -0.66
C ASP A 230 -3.87 11.20 -0.57
N PRO A 231 -3.21 11.20 0.61
CA PRO A 231 -1.87 11.74 0.75
C PRO A 231 -0.87 11.11 -0.24
N ILE A 232 -1.03 9.82 -0.56
CA ILE A 232 -0.18 9.12 -1.52
C ILE A 232 -0.30 9.71 -2.94
N ASN A 233 -1.50 10.14 -3.32
CA ASN A 233 -1.71 10.77 -4.62
C ASN A 233 -1.04 12.14 -4.71
N GLN A 234 -0.94 12.85 -3.58
CA GLN A 234 -0.31 14.17 -3.49
C GLN A 234 1.23 14.10 -3.39
N MET A 235 1.79 12.97 -2.98
CA MET A 235 3.25 12.78 -2.91
C MET A 235 3.86 12.61 -4.31
N SER A 236 5.00 13.26 -4.55
CA SER A 236 5.82 13.05 -5.74
C SER A 236 6.82 11.91 -5.48
N LEU A 237 6.76 10.87 -6.30
CA LEU A 237 7.68 9.74 -6.19
C LEU A 237 9.11 10.15 -6.56
N ASP A 238 9.31 10.97 -7.60
CA ASP A 238 10.63 11.43 -8.01
C ASP A 238 11.32 12.31 -6.95
N ALA A 239 10.57 13.19 -6.27
CA ALA A 239 11.09 13.96 -5.15
C ALA A 239 11.45 13.05 -3.96
N SER A 240 10.56 12.11 -3.61
CA SER A 240 10.79 11.16 -2.52
C SER A 240 12.04 10.32 -2.76
N VAL A 241 12.20 9.75 -3.96
CA VAL A 241 13.38 8.93 -4.29
C VAL A 241 14.65 9.77 -4.21
N ARG A 242 14.65 11.02 -4.70
CA ARG A 242 15.82 11.89 -4.65
C ARG A 242 16.25 12.18 -3.20
N GLU A 243 15.31 12.55 -2.34
CA GLU A 243 15.56 12.85 -0.93
C GLU A 243 16.02 11.59 -0.17
N ASN A 244 15.29 10.48 -0.34
CA ASN A 244 15.58 9.24 0.37
C ASN A 244 16.89 8.60 -0.08
N LEU A 245 17.28 8.75 -1.35
CA LEU A 245 18.58 8.30 -1.84
C LEU A 245 19.72 9.11 -1.22
N GLN A 246 19.53 10.43 -1.04
CA GLN A 246 20.51 11.27 -0.33
C GLN A 246 20.63 10.82 1.13
N THR A 247 19.52 10.57 1.82
CA THR A 247 19.53 10.03 3.19
C THR A 247 20.21 8.66 3.23
N CYS A 248 19.92 7.75 2.29
CA CYS A 248 20.56 6.44 2.18
C CYS A 248 22.09 6.56 2.04
N ALA A 249 22.55 7.47 1.19
CA ALA A 249 23.97 7.77 1.01
C ALA A 249 24.62 8.25 2.32
N THR A 250 23.94 9.12 3.08
CA THR A 250 24.45 9.58 4.39
C THR A 250 24.46 8.47 5.45
N LEU A 251 23.50 7.54 5.42
CA LEU A 251 23.39 6.46 6.40
C LEU A 251 24.43 5.36 6.18
N HIS A 252 24.75 5.06 4.93
CA HIS A 252 25.55 3.89 4.57
C HIS A 252 26.93 4.20 3.96
N GLY A 253 27.20 5.47 3.59
CA GLY A 253 28.51 5.95 3.17
C GLY A 253 29.13 5.13 2.03
N GLU A 254 30.31 4.56 2.26
CA GLU A 254 31.05 3.80 1.23
C GLU A 254 30.29 2.57 0.72
N SER A 255 29.53 1.90 1.59
CA SER A 255 28.72 0.74 1.19
C SER A 255 27.65 1.13 0.17
N PHE A 256 27.07 2.32 0.32
CA PHE A 256 26.15 2.87 -0.67
C PHE A 256 26.87 3.20 -1.97
N ASN A 257 28.03 3.87 -1.91
CA ASN A 257 28.83 4.21 -3.10
C ASN A 257 29.24 2.97 -3.90
N LYS A 258 29.55 1.87 -3.21
CA LYS A 258 29.81 0.57 -3.84
C LYS A 258 28.56 0.01 -4.50
N ALA A 259 27.43 -0.01 -3.79
CA ALA A 259 26.18 -0.55 -4.32
C ALA A 259 25.68 0.22 -5.54
N ILE A 260 25.66 1.55 -5.51
CA ILE A 260 25.25 2.39 -6.64
C ILE A 260 26.24 2.27 -7.81
N GLY A 261 27.54 2.09 -7.54
CA GLY A 261 28.57 1.90 -8.57
C GLY A 261 28.49 0.56 -9.29
N CYS A 262 27.80 -0.43 -8.72
CA CYS A 262 27.55 -1.73 -9.37
C CYS A 262 26.33 -1.71 -10.31
N MET A 263 25.54 -0.64 -10.31
CA MET A 263 24.37 -0.50 -11.17
C MET A 263 24.77 -0.44 -12.65
N HIS A 264 23.99 -1.09 -13.51
CA HIS A 264 24.25 -1.06 -14.95
C HIS A 264 24.16 0.39 -15.49
N PRO A 265 25.11 0.85 -16.35
CA PRO A 265 25.15 2.25 -16.79
C PRO A 265 23.87 2.75 -17.46
N SER A 266 23.15 1.89 -18.19
CA SER A 266 21.87 2.27 -18.80
C SER A 266 20.77 2.49 -17.76
N ALA A 267 20.67 1.63 -16.74
CA ALA A 267 19.69 1.75 -15.66
C ALA A 267 19.99 3.02 -14.84
N PHE A 268 21.27 3.29 -14.57
CA PHE A 268 21.69 4.51 -13.90
C PHE A 268 21.37 5.78 -14.72
N SER A 269 21.51 5.74 -16.05
CA SER A 269 21.13 6.84 -16.93
C SER A 269 19.61 7.08 -16.94
N GLN A 270 18.81 6.01 -16.96
CA GLN A 270 17.34 6.10 -16.87
C GLN A 270 16.91 6.66 -15.52
N LEU A 271 17.56 6.24 -14.42
CA LEU A 271 17.33 6.80 -13.09
C LEU A 271 17.61 8.31 -13.07
N LYS A 272 18.76 8.75 -13.61
CA LYS A 272 19.07 10.19 -13.72
C LYS A 272 18.01 10.95 -14.51
N GLN A 273 17.56 10.39 -15.64
CA GLN A 273 16.50 10.97 -16.45
C GLN A 273 15.18 11.08 -15.66
N ALA A 274 14.76 10.00 -14.99
CA ALA A 274 13.55 9.96 -14.19
C ALA A 274 13.58 10.98 -13.04
N LEU A 275 14.73 11.09 -12.37
CA LEU A 275 14.93 12.03 -11.27
C LEU A 275 15.28 13.45 -11.72
N LYS A 276 15.34 13.73 -13.03
CA LYS A 276 15.73 15.03 -13.61
C LYS A 276 17.06 15.53 -13.05
N MET A 277 18.01 14.62 -12.86
CA MET A 277 19.36 14.93 -12.40
C MET A 277 20.24 15.27 -13.62
N ALA A 278 20.94 16.39 -13.55
CA ALA A 278 21.89 16.84 -14.58
C ALA A 278 23.14 15.95 -14.64
#